data_AF-A0A1S6EXH2-F1
#
_entry.id   AF-A0A1S6EXH2-F1
#
_cell.length_a   1.000
_cell.length_b   1.000
_cell.length_c   1.000
_cell.angle_alpha   90.00
_cell.angle_beta   90.00
_cell.angle_gamma   90.00
#
_symmetry.space_group_name_H-M   'P 1'
#
loop_
_entity.id
_entity.type
_entity.pdbx_description
1 polymer ?
#
loop_
_entity_poly.entity_id
_entity_poly.type
_entity_poly.pdbx_seq_one_letter_code
_entity_poly.pdbx_strand_id
1 'polypeptide(L)'
;MVAAALLAGTAAAQDGPARAPRPEITAPLAMFDGVWIGPARMTLPDGSVRTFEQMERIGPMLGGEIRVMEGKARGSDGATLFNAFTVFSEGTGGGIEMRSHVWGDESARAITMKPDGYVWRMDTPGGPITYDITVRDGVWHETGVITLASGAQAAFFEMTLTRKGDSDWPAANAAFPTTD
;
A
#
# COMPACT_ATOMS: atom_id res chain seq x y z
N MET A 1 -53.20 -6.17 -24.33
CA MET A 1 -51.89 -6.85 -24.39
C MET A 1 -50.81 -5.78 -24.32
N VAL A 2 -50.08 -5.70 -23.20
CA VAL A 2 -48.93 -4.80 -23.06
C VAL A 2 -47.68 -5.63 -23.35
N ALA A 3 -46.94 -5.27 -24.38
CA ALA A 3 -45.67 -5.90 -24.71
C ALA A 3 -44.60 -5.36 -23.74
N ALA A 4 -44.00 -6.25 -22.95
CA ALA A 4 -42.84 -5.95 -22.13
C ALA A 4 -41.60 -5.87 -23.05
N ALA A 5 -40.99 -4.68 -23.13
CA ALA A 5 -39.67 -4.51 -23.72
C ALA A 5 -38.61 -4.97 -22.70
N LEU A 6 -37.95 -6.10 -22.99
CA LEU A 6 -36.74 -6.51 -22.28
C LEU A 6 -35.58 -5.58 -22.67
N LEU A 7 -35.14 -4.75 -21.73
CA LEU A 7 -33.88 -4.03 -21.82
C LEU A 7 -32.72 -5.04 -21.70
N ALA A 8 -32.13 -5.42 -22.83
CA ALA A 8 -30.87 -6.15 -22.87
C ALA A 8 -29.71 -5.17 -22.58
N GLY A 9 -29.40 -4.97 -21.31
CA GLY A 9 -28.30 -4.12 -20.84
C GLY A 9 -27.03 -4.91 -20.52
N THR A 10 -25.97 -4.63 -21.30
CA THR A 10 -24.53 -4.69 -20.97
C THR A 10 -23.89 -6.02 -20.53
N ALA A 11 -23.53 -6.88 -21.49
CA ALA A 11 -22.47 -7.89 -21.34
C ALA A 11 -21.11 -7.48 -21.96
N ALA A 12 -21.04 -6.30 -22.60
CA ALA A 12 -19.89 -5.89 -23.41
C ALA A 12 -18.63 -5.45 -22.62
N ALA A 13 -18.64 -5.52 -21.28
CA ALA A 13 -17.49 -5.13 -20.48
C ALA A 13 -16.41 -6.23 -20.37
N GLN A 14 -16.78 -7.50 -20.58
CA GLN A 14 -15.86 -8.65 -20.44
C GLN A 14 -15.37 -9.19 -21.80
N ASP A 15 -16.11 -8.94 -22.89
CA ASP A 15 -15.81 -9.46 -24.24
C ASP A 15 -15.12 -8.42 -25.15
N GLY A 16 -14.50 -7.39 -24.56
CA GLY A 16 -13.65 -6.46 -25.32
C GLY A 16 -12.43 -7.18 -25.90
N PRO A 17 -11.82 -6.69 -27.00
CA PRO A 17 -10.57 -7.25 -27.49
C PRO A 17 -9.54 -7.24 -26.35
N ALA A 18 -8.75 -8.32 -26.23
CA ALA A 18 -7.68 -8.42 -25.25
C ALA A 18 -6.91 -7.10 -25.21
N ARG A 19 -7.02 -6.39 -24.09
CA ARG A 19 -6.36 -5.10 -23.95
C ARG A 19 -4.87 -5.36 -24.04
N ALA A 20 -4.18 -4.66 -24.95
CA ALA A 20 -2.72 -4.76 -25.03
C ALA A 20 -2.12 -4.51 -23.63
N PRO A 21 -1.08 -5.25 -23.22
CA PRO A 21 -0.44 -5.06 -21.93
C PRO A 21 -0.12 -3.57 -21.75
N ARG A 22 -0.70 -2.96 -20.71
CA ARG A 22 -0.34 -1.59 -20.34
C ARG A 22 1.07 -1.62 -19.75
N PRO A 23 1.89 -0.58 -19.96
CA PRO A 23 3.11 -0.42 -19.17
C PRO A 23 2.75 -0.52 -17.69
N GLU A 24 3.47 -1.37 -16.95
CA GLU A 24 3.28 -1.52 -15.51
C GLU A 24 3.71 -0.22 -14.82
N ILE A 25 2.79 0.73 -14.64
CA ILE A 25 3.08 2.01 -13.98
C ILE A 25 3.63 1.80 -12.56
N THR A 26 3.31 0.65 -11.96
CA THR A 26 3.76 0.25 -10.64
C THR A 26 5.12 -0.46 -10.64
N ALA A 27 5.74 -0.73 -11.79
CA ALA A 27 7.04 -1.43 -11.88
C ALA A 27 8.13 -0.87 -10.97
N PRO A 28 8.26 0.47 -10.76
CA PRO A 28 9.22 1.01 -9.80
C PRO A 28 9.05 0.51 -8.36
N LEU A 29 7.86 0.08 -7.96
CA LEU A 29 7.59 -0.49 -6.63
C LEU A 29 8.10 -1.94 -6.49
N ALA A 30 8.62 -2.57 -7.55
CA ALA A 30 9.16 -3.94 -7.50
C ALA A 30 10.27 -4.11 -6.46
N MET A 31 10.98 -3.04 -6.10
CA MET A 31 12.00 -3.06 -5.05
C MET A 31 11.45 -3.44 -3.67
N PHE A 32 10.14 -3.27 -3.47
CA PHE A 32 9.45 -3.67 -2.27
C PHE A 32 8.94 -5.11 -2.33
N ASP A 33 8.74 -5.72 -3.50
CA ASP A 33 8.14 -7.06 -3.64
C ASP A 33 8.82 -8.07 -2.71
N GLY A 34 8.06 -8.82 -1.90
CA GLY A 34 8.58 -9.76 -0.89
C GLY A 34 7.91 -9.63 0.48
N VAL A 35 8.53 -10.24 1.50
CA VAL A 35 8.11 -10.13 2.92
C VAL A 35 9.15 -9.36 3.72
N TRP A 36 8.70 -8.43 4.54
CA TRP A 36 9.51 -7.56 5.39
C TRP A 36 9.00 -7.66 6.82
N ILE A 37 9.92 -7.79 7.77
CA ILE A 37 9.56 -7.77 9.20
C ILE A 37 10.62 -7.01 9.97
N GLY A 38 10.19 -6.17 10.91
CA GLY A 38 11.09 -5.50 11.83
C GLY A 38 10.38 -4.61 12.84
N PRO A 39 11.15 -3.95 13.71
CA PRO A 39 10.61 -3.06 14.72
C PRO A 39 10.06 -1.77 14.12
N ALA A 40 9.03 -1.24 14.78
CA ALA A 40 8.48 0.07 14.56
C ALA A 40 8.21 0.77 15.91
N ARG A 41 8.22 2.10 15.87
CA ARG A 41 7.91 2.95 17.03
C ARG A 41 7.03 4.11 16.61
N MET A 42 6.15 4.51 17.52
CA MET A 42 5.26 5.65 17.36
C MET A 42 5.14 6.45 18.64
N THR A 43 5.34 7.77 18.55
CA THR A 43 5.05 8.72 19.62
C THR A 43 3.57 9.08 19.57
N LEU A 44 2.87 8.88 20.69
CA LEU A 44 1.45 9.17 20.82
C LEU A 44 1.20 10.63 21.23
N PRO A 45 -0.03 11.15 21.13
CA PRO A 45 -0.35 12.54 21.49
C PRO A 45 -0.02 12.91 22.95
N ASP A 46 0.02 11.94 23.87
CA ASP A 46 0.40 12.13 25.27
C ASP A 46 1.92 12.12 25.51
N GLY A 47 2.71 11.97 24.44
CA GLY A 47 4.17 11.89 24.48
C GLY A 47 4.71 10.49 24.81
N SER A 48 3.85 9.51 25.12
CA SER A 48 4.29 8.13 25.31
C SER A 48 4.75 7.51 24.00
N VAL A 49 5.74 6.62 24.08
CA VAL A 49 6.24 5.88 22.92
C VAL A 49 5.68 4.47 22.95
N ARG A 50 5.02 4.09 21.86
CA ARG A 50 4.58 2.71 21.61
C ARG A 50 5.55 2.04 20.64
N THR A 51 6.03 0.86 20.99
CA THR A 51 6.83 0.00 20.11
C THR A 51 6.04 -1.23 19.70
N PHE A 52 6.23 -1.69 18.47
CA PHE A 52 5.56 -2.87 17.94
C PHE A 52 6.40 -3.53 16.85
N GLU A 53 6.11 -4.80 16.56
CA GLU A 53 6.67 -5.49 15.39
C GLU A 53 5.76 -5.27 14.19
N GLN A 54 6.32 -4.83 13.08
CA GLN A 54 5.62 -4.60 11.82
C GLN A 54 6.01 -5.69 10.82
N MET A 55 5.01 -6.19 10.08
CA MET A 55 5.19 -7.02 8.90
C MET A 55 4.56 -6.31 7.71
N GLU A 56 5.29 -6.25 6.61
CA GLU A 56 4.77 -5.86 5.30
C GLU A 56 5.00 -7.01 4.32
N ARG A 57 3.98 -7.36 3.54
CA ARG A 57 4.16 -8.20 2.36
C ARG A 57 3.54 -7.54 1.16
N ILE A 58 4.24 -7.58 0.03
CA ILE A 58 3.87 -6.85 -1.17
C ILE A 58 4.25 -7.66 -2.40
N GLY A 59 3.43 -7.57 -3.44
CA GLY A 59 3.70 -8.23 -4.72
C GLY A 59 2.74 -7.81 -5.83
N PRO A 60 3.04 -8.21 -7.07
CA PRO A 60 2.22 -7.87 -8.24
C PRO A 60 0.93 -8.69 -8.30
N MET A 61 -0.11 -8.10 -8.89
CA MET A 61 -1.36 -8.78 -9.23
C MET A 61 -1.81 -8.34 -10.64
N LEU A 62 -2.68 -9.13 -11.27
CA LEU A 62 -3.20 -8.84 -12.61
C LEU A 62 -2.08 -8.68 -13.66
N GLY A 63 -1.11 -9.60 -13.65
CA GLY A 63 0.04 -9.53 -14.56
C GLY A 63 0.94 -8.31 -14.36
N GLY A 64 0.97 -7.74 -13.14
CA GLY A 64 1.82 -6.59 -12.79
C GLY A 64 1.15 -5.23 -12.99
N GLU A 65 -0.09 -5.18 -13.51
CA GLU A 65 -0.83 -3.92 -13.67
C GLU A 65 -0.99 -3.17 -12.34
N ILE A 66 -1.21 -3.92 -11.26
CA ILE A 66 -1.27 -3.38 -9.89
C ILE A 66 -0.26 -4.10 -9.01
N ARG A 67 0.13 -3.43 -7.92
CA ARG A 67 0.77 -4.07 -6.76
C ARG A 67 -0.13 -3.95 -5.56
N VAL A 68 -0.11 -4.95 -4.71
CA VAL A 68 -0.89 -4.95 -3.47
C VAL A 68 0.03 -5.19 -2.29
N MET A 69 -0.34 -4.66 -1.13
CA MET A 69 0.43 -4.75 0.09
C MET A 69 -0.48 -5.02 1.29
N GLU A 70 -0.07 -5.92 2.18
CA GLU A 70 -0.67 -6.09 3.50
C GLU A 70 0.35 -5.71 4.57
N GLY A 71 -0.03 -4.75 5.42
CA GLY A 71 0.73 -4.32 6.58
C GLY A 71 0.05 -4.77 7.87
N LYS A 72 0.79 -5.40 8.78
CA LYS A 72 0.27 -5.89 10.07
C LYS A 72 1.23 -5.58 11.20
N ALA A 73 0.72 -4.92 12.24
CA ALA A 73 1.47 -4.66 13.47
C ALA A 73 1.03 -5.58 14.60
N ARG A 74 2.00 -6.08 15.38
CA ARG A 74 1.76 -6.84 16.62
C ARG A 74 2.38 -6.17 17.83
N GLY A 75 1.63 -6.17 18.93
CA GLY A 75 2.12 -5.77 20.25
C GLY A 75 3.03 -6.83 20.86
N SER A 76 3.65 -6.50 21.99
CA SER A 76 4.48 -7.44 22.76
C SER A 76 3.69 -8.62 23.34
N ASP A 77 2.38 -8.47 23.49
CA ASP A 77 1.43 -9.50 23.89
C ASP A 77 0.96 -10.39 22.71
N GLY A 78 1.46 -10.12 21.50
CA GLY A 78 1.08 -10.82 20.27
C GLY A 78 -0.25 -10.35 19.67
N ALA A 79 -0.94 -9.41 20.30
CA ALA A 79 -2.20 -8.87 19.78
C ALA A 79 -1.96 -8.04 18.51
N THR A 80 -2.86 -8.15 17.54
CA THR A 80 -2.84 -7.29 16.36
C THR A 80 -3.21 -5.87 16.76
N LEU A 81 -2.29 -4.92 16.58
CA LEU A 81 -2.53 -3.50 16.85
C LEU A 81 -3.05 -2.75 15.62
N PHE A 82 -2.65 -3.23 14.44
CA PHE A 82 -2.91 -2.60 13.15
C PHE A 82 -2.96 -3.68 12.07
N ASN A 83 -3.88 -3.53 11.13
CA ASN A 83 -3.92 -4.33 9.91
C ASN A 83 -4.47 -3.45 8.79
N ALA A 84 -3.71 -3.30 7.72
CA ALA A 84 -4.08 -2.50 6.56
C ALA A 84 -3.78 -3.26 5.28
N PHE A 85 -4.57 -2.94 4.26
CA PHE A 85 -4.38 -3.45 2.91
C PHE A 85 -4.35 -2.31 1.92
N THR A 86 -3.40 -2.35 1.01
CA THR A 86 -3.13 -1.28 0.07
C THR A 86 -3.07 -1.80 -1.35
N VAL A 87 -3.67 -1.06 -2.29
CA VAL A 87 -3.56 -1.25 -3.73
C VAL A 87 -2.79 -0.07 -4.32
N PHE A 88 -1.74 -0.36 -5.08
CA PHE A 88 -1.03 0.60 -5.90
C PHE A 88 -1.47 0.45 -7.35
N SER A 89 -1.92 1.54 -7.97
CA SER A 89 -2.41 1.55 -9.37
C SER A 89 -2.19 2.91 -10.03
N GLU A 90 -2.49 3.03 -11.33
CA GLU A 90 -2.58 4.34 -11.99
C GLU A 90 -3.69 5.19 -11.33
N GLY A 91 -3.36 6.39 -10.88
CA GLY A 91 -4.31 7.34 -10.34
C GLY A 91 -5.10 8.06 -11.44
N THR A 92 -6.27 8.62 -11.11
CA THR A 92 -7.10 9.36 -12.07
C THR A 92 -6.43 10.63 -12.60
N GLY A 93 -5.51 11.21 -11.84
CA GLY A 93 -4.66 12.34 -12.24
C GLY A 93 -3.36 11.94 -12.95
N GLY A 94 -3.17 10.64 -13.25
CA GLY A 94 -1.90 10.06 -13.66
C GLY A 94 -0.96 9.79 -12.49
N GLY A 95 0.13 9.06 -12.77
CA GLY A 95 1.07 8.61 -11.73
C GLY A 95 0.51 7.48 -10.87
N ILE A 96 1.26 7.10 -9.83
CA ILE A 96 0.88 6.00 -8.93
C ILE A 96 0.02 6.55 -7.79
N GLU A 97 -1.16 5.96 -7.61
CA GLU A 97 -2.06 6.16 -6.47
C GLU A 97 -1.96 4.96 -5.53
N MET A 98 -1.89 5.25 -4.24
CA MET A 98 -1.98 4.30 -3.14
C MET A 98 -3.39 4.38 -2.55
N ARG A 99 -4.17 3.31 -2.69
CA ARG A 99 -5.49 3.17 -2.08
C ARG A 99 -5.41 2.19 -0.92
N SER A 100 -5.66 2.67 0.29
CA SER A 100 -5.50 1.91 1.53
C SER A 100 -6.82 1.73 2.25
N HIS A 101 -7.01 0.52 2.79
CA HIS A 101 -8.12 0.11 3.64
C HIS A 101 -7.58 -0.17 5.04
N VAL A 102 -8.09 0.53 6.03
CA VAL A 102 -7.65 0.40 7.42
C VAL A 102 -8.78 0.77 8.37
N TRP A 103 -9.01 -0.04 9.41
CA TRP A 103 -10.06 0.20 10.42
C TRP A 103 -11.48 0.44 9.87
N GLY A 104 -11.79 -0.07 8.68
CA GLY A 104 -13.07 0.14 8.01
C GLY A 104 -13.13 1.41 7.15
N ASP A 105 -12.10 2.26 7.21
CA ASP A 105 -11.95 3.43 6.35
C ASP A 105 -11.20 3.08 5.06
N GLU A 106 -11.48 3.84 4.00
CA GLU A 106 -10.77 3.84 2.74
C GLU A 106 -10.17 5.22 2.48
N SER A 107 -8.94 5.26 1.96
CA SER A 107 -8.35 6.50 1.46
C SER A 107 -7.50 6.24 0.23
N ALA A 108 -7.43 7.22 -0.67
CA ALA A 108 -6.64 7.17 -1.89
C ALA A 108 -5.72 8.39 -1.97
N ARG A 109 -4.43 8.18 -2.25
CA ARG A 109 -3.41 9.22 -2.20
C ARG A 109 -2.35 8.99 -3.27
N ALA A 110 -1.98 10.04 -4.00
CA ALA A 110 -0.84 9.98 -4.91
C ALA A 110 0.47 9.80 -4.12
N ILE A 111 1.37 8.98 -4.64
CA ILE A 111 2.73 8.85 -4.11
C ILE A 111 3.73 9.54 -5.04
N THR A 112 4.84 10.00 -4.47
CA THR A 112 5.96 10.53 -5.25
C THR A 112 7.11 9.54 -5.20
N MET A 113 7.39 8.88 -6.33
CA MET A 113 8.50 7.94 -6.43
C MET A 113 9.85 8.64 -6.26
N LYS A 114 10.78 7.93 -5.64
CA LYS A 114 12.21 8.25 -5.53
C LYS A 114 13.01 7.07 -6.11
N PRO A 115 14.30 7.24 -6.44
CA PRO A 115 15.14 6.14 -6.90
C PRO A 115 15.23 4.96 -5.93
N ASP A 116 15.06 5.21 -4.64
CA ASP A 116 15.22 4.26 -3.55
C ASP A 116 13.96 4.08 -2.70
N GLY A 117 12.78 4.51 -3.17
CA GLY A 117 11.54 4.40 -2.40
C GLY A 117 10.49 5.39 -2.86
N TYR A 118 9.69 5.92 -1.93
CA TYR A 118 8.68 6.93 -2.26
C TYR A 118 8.32 7.79 -1.05
N VAL A 119 7.61 8.88 -1.31
CA VAL A 119 7.03 9.78 -0.30
C VAL A 119 5.52 9.79 -0.47
N TRP A 120 4.79 9.75 0.64
CA TRP A 120 3.35 9.94 0.65
C TRP A 120 2.92 10.84 1.81
N ARG A 121 1.73 11.43 1.70
CA ARG A 121 1.26 12.46 2.64
C ARG A 121 -0.18 12.25 3.01
N MET A 122 -0.57 12.59 4.22
CA MET A 122 -1.96 12.61 4.64
C MET A 122 -2.29 13.77 5.56
N ASP A 123 -3.50 14.29 5.45
CA ASP A 123 -4.01 15.29 6.38
C ASP A 123 -4.68 14.61 7.56
N THR A 124 -4.39 15.11 8.76
CA THR A 124 -5.02 14.69 10.00
C THR A 124 -5.50 15.90 10.79
N PRO A 125 -6.39 15.74 11.79
CA PRO A 125 -6.76 16.83 12.68
C PRO A 125 -5.58 17.47 13.41
N GLY A 126 -4.48 16.73 13.64
CA GLY A 126 -3.26 17.24 14.27
C GLY A 126 -2.33 18.01 13.32
N GLY A 127 -2.58 17.95 12.01
CA GLY A 127 -1.78 18.56 10.97
C GLY A 127 -1.41 17.59 9.83
N PRO A 128 -0.80 18.11 8.74
CA PRO A 128 -0.33 17.28 7.64
C PRO A 128 0.83 16.37 8.08
N ILE A 129 0.77 15.12 7.68
CA ILE A 129 1.81 14.11 7.88
C ILE A 129 2.50 13.84 6.56
N THR A 130 3.83 13.74 6.59
CA THR A 130 4.65 13.22 5.50
C THR A 130 5.35 11.96 5.95
N TYR A 131 5.24 10.91 5.15
CA TYR A 131 5.99 9.68 5.29
C TYR A 131 7.05 9.60 4.19
N ASP A 132 8.30 9.36 4.59
CA ASP A 132 9.42 9.15 3.69
C ASP A 132 9.92 7.71 3.85
N ILE A 133 9.93 6.99 2.73
CA ILE A 133 10.28 5.58 2.66
C ILE A 133 11.53 5.41 1.80
N THR A 134 12.43 4.54 2.26
CA THR A 134 13.59 4.08 1.51
C THR A 134 13.78 2.57 1.61
N VAL A 135 14.30 1.95 0.56
CA VAL A 135 14.70 0.54 0.47
C VAL A 135 16.11 0.46 -0.09
N ARG A 136 17.04 -0.05 0.72
CA ARG A 136 18.44 -0.24 0.34
C ARG A 136 18.98 -1.49 1.01
N ASP A 137 19.72 -2.32 0.27
CA ASP A 137 20.42 -3.50 0.80
C ASP A 137 19.55 -4.44 1.66
N GLY A 138 18.30 -4.66 1.23
CA GLY A 138 17.35 -5.53 1.95
C GLY A 138 16.80 -4.92 3.25
N VAL A 139 16.94 -3.61 3.43
CA VAL A 139 16.39 -2.84 4.54
C VAL A 139 15.39 -1.81 4.02
N TRP A 140 14.16 -1.87 4.54
CA TRP A 140 13.15 -0.82 4.36
C TRP A 140 13.17 0.06 5.60
N HIS A 141 13.48 1.35 5.43
CA HIS A 141 13.33 2.38 6.46
C HIS A 141 12.20 3.34 6.11
N GLU A 142 11.32 3.61 7.07
CA GLU A 142 10.25 4.60 6.92
C GLU A 142 10.19 5.52 8.13
N THR A 143 10.00 6.81 7.87
CA THR A 143 9.81 7.82 8.90
C THR A 143 8.53 8.60 8.64
N GLY A 144 7.82 8.97 9.71
CA GLY A 144 6.64 9.83 9.67
C GLY A 144 6.85 11.11 10.47
N VAL A 145 6.58 12.24 9.83
CA VAL A 145 6.71 13.59 10.41
C VAL A 145 5.36 14.31 10.30
N ILE A 146 4.87 14.85 11.42
CA ILE A 146 3.70 15.73 11.44
C ILE A 146 4.13 17.20 11.44
N THR A 147 3.44 18.03 10.66
CA THR A 147 3.61 19.48 10.66
C THR A 147 2.56 20.11 11.56
N LEU A 148 3.00 20.73 12.65
CA LEU A 148 2.13 21.36 13.65
C LEU A 148 1.60 22.71 13.17
N ALA A 149 0.58 23.24 13.86
CA ALA A 149 0.01 24.56 13.56
C ALA A 149 1.04 25.72 13.62
N SER A 150 2.10 25.58 14.41
CA SER A 150 3.22 26.53 14.46
C SER A 150 4.14 26.48 13.23
N GLY A 151 3.95 25.51 12.34
CA GLY A 151 4.87 25.18 11.25
C GLY A 151 6.04 24.28 11.68
N ALA A 152 6.20 23.98 12.97
CA ALA A 152 7.22 23.06 13.44
C ALA A 152 6.93 21.63 12.98
N GLN A 153 8.00 20.90 12.64
CA GLN A 153 7.92 19.49 12.27
C GLN A 153 8.31 18.59 13.45
N ALA A 154 7.50 17.58 13.74
CA ALA A 154 7.74 16.62 14.80
C ALA A 154 7.74 15.19 14.22
N ALA A 155 8.86 14.47 14.40
CA ALA A 155 8.92 13.05 14.10
C ALA A 155 8.04 12.28 15.10
N PHE A 156 7.15 11.43 14.60
CA PHE A 156 6.25 10.65 15.45
C PHE A 156 6.23 9.17 15.07
N PHE A 157 6.71 8.77 13.90
CA PHE A 157 6.74 7.38 13.46
C PHE A 157 8.09 7.02 12.87
N GLU A 158 8.56 5.81 13.13
CA GLU A 158 9.72 5.23 12.47
C GLU A 158 9.60 3.71 12.44
N MET A 159 9.99 3.10 11.33
CA MET A 159 10.21 1.66 11.25
C MET A 159 11.46 1.30 10.45
N THR A 160 12.04 0.16 10.81
CA THR A 160 13.13 -0.47 10.08
C THR A 160 12.80 -1.94 9.89
N LEU A 161 12.50 -2.34 8.66
CA LEU A 161 12.15 -3.71 8.31
C LEU A 161 13.28 -4.36 7.54
N THR A 162 13.51 -5.65 7.80
CA THR A 162 14.45 -6.46 7.04
C THR A 162 13.68 -7.40 6.14
N ARG A 163 14.10 -7.50 4.87
CA ARG A 163 13.60 -8.48 3.92
C ARG A 163 13.82 -9.89 4.49
N LYS A 164 12.75 -10.68 4.58
CA LYS A 164 12.79 -12.08 5.01
C LYS A 164 12.91 -13.05 3.86
N GLY A 165 12.52 -12.63 2.66
CA GLY A 165 12.67 -13.38 1.43
C GLY A 165 11.72 -12.87 0.36
N ASP A 166 11.86 -13.47 -0.81
CA ASP A 166 10.91 -13.30 -1.90
C ASP A 166 9.58 -13.97 -1.56
N SER A 167 8.52 -13.58 -2.25
CA SER A 167 7.16 -14.02 -1.97
C SER A 167 6.36 -14.16 -3.25
N ASP A 168 5.68 -15.29 -3.40
CA ASP A 168 4.73 -15.51 -4.49
C ASP A 168 3.35 -14.86 -4.19
N TRP A 169 3.14 -14.33 -2.98
CA TRP A 169 1.95 -13.56 -2.64
C TRP A 169 1.90 -12.25 -3.46
N PRO A 170 0.73 -11.82 -3.97
CA PRO A 170 -0.61 -12.37 -3.76
C PRO A 170 -1.00 -13.52 -4.69
N ALA A 171 -0.19 -13.86 -5.69
CA ALA A 171 -0.55 -14.83 -6.74
C ALA A 171 -0.43 -16.31 -6.30
N ALA A 172 0.24 -16.58 -5.18
CA ALA A 172 0.44 -17.92 -4.64
C ALA A 172 -0.88 -18.70 -4.51
N ASN A 173 -0.85 -19.99 -4.86
CA ASN A 173 -1.99 -20.90 -4.78
C ASN A 173 -3.22 -20.43 -5.58
N ALA A 174 -3.00 -19.82 -6.74
CA ALA A 174 -4.09 -19.45 -7.65
C ALA A 174 -5.01 -20.66 -7.93
N ALA A 175 -6.32 -20.42 -7.94
CA ALA A 175 -7.31 -21.47 -8.17
C ALA A 175 -7.19 -22.12 -9.56
N PHE A 176 -6.60 -21.40 -10.51
CA PHE A 176 -6.24 -21.90 -11.83
C PHE A 176 -4.73 -21.85 -12.01
N PRO A 177 -4.16 -22.78 -12.82
CA PRO A 177 -2.75 -22.70 -13.20
C PRO A 177 -2.46 -21.36 -13.87
N THR A 178 -1.35 -20.73 -13.50
CA THR A 178 -0.81 -19.60 -14.25
C THR A 178 -0.28 -20.12 -15.58
N THR A 179 -0.81 -19.62 -16.70
CA THR A 179 -0.20 -19.86 -18.01
C THR A 179 0.97 -18.90 -18.17
N ASP A 180 2.17 -19.46 -18.40
CA ASP A 180 3.39 -18.73 -18.76
C ASP A 180 3.23 -17.87 -20.03
#